data_AF-A0A946YGW2-F1
#
_entry.id   AF-A0A946YGW2-F1
#
_cell.length_a   1.000
_cell.length_b   1.000
_cell.length_c   1.000
_cell.angle_alpha   90.00
_cell.angle_beta   90.00
_cell.angle_gamma   90.00
#
_symmetry.space_group_name_H-M   'P 1'
#
loop_
_entity.id
_entity.type
_entity.pdbx_description
1 polymer ?
#
loop_
_entity_poly.entity_id
_entity_poly.type
_entity_poly.pdbx_seq_one_letter_code
_entity_poly.pdbx_strand_id
1 'polypeptide(L)' 'HIHHGRRDVLDHILVSQEFYHRNSKRIGKVTYQHIFNDHLFDWSLTARESDRIMSDHGIPVAEIELDKFD' A
#
# COMPACT_ATOMS: atom_id res chain seq x y z
N HIS A 1 0.89 7.34 6.66
CA HIS A 1 1.72 7.67 7.82
C HIS A 1 1.01 8.71 8.67
N ILE A 2 0.97 8.52 9.98
CA ILE A 2 0.46 9.47 10.98
C ILE A 2 1.60 9.83 11.92
N HIS A 3 2.00 11.10 11.94
CA HIS A 3 3.00 11.57 12.89
C HIS A 3 2.58 12.93 13.46
N HIS A 4 2.40 12.99 14.79
CA HIS A 4 1.91 14.17 15.50
C HIS A 4 0.61 14.76 14.91
N GLY A 5 -0.37 13.91 14.61
CA GLY A 5 -1.65 14.31 14.02
C GLY A 5 -1.60 14.71 12.54
N ARG A 6 -0.43 14.69 11.91
CA ARG A 6 -0.28 14.95 10.47
C ARG A 6 -0.37 13.64 9.68
N ARG A 7 -1.16 13.66 8.60
CA ARG A 7 -1.34 12.54 7.66
C ARG A 7 -0.57 12.81 6.38
N ASP A 8 0.40 11.96 6.06
CA ASP A 8 1.15 12.03 4.81
C ASP A 8 1.21 10.65 4.12
N VAL A 9 1.39 10.67 2.79
CA VAL A 9 1.63 9.49 1.95
C VAL A 9 3.12 9.43 1.65
N LEU A 10 3.83 8.53 2.33
CA LEU A 10 5.28 8.35 2.17
C LEU A 10 5.62 7.01 1.49
N ASP A 11 4.75 6.02 1.65
CA ASP A 11 4.96 4.64 1.21
C ASP A 11 4.33 4.40 -0.17
N HIS A 12 5.11 3.84 -1.09
CA HIS A 12 4.70 3.64 -2.48
C HIS A 12 5.17 2.29 -2.99
N ILE A 13 4.32 1.62 -3.78
CA ILE A 13 4.73 0.48 -4.61
C ILE A 13 4.88 1.01 -6.04
N LEU A 14 6.12 1.08 -6.52
CA LEU A 14 6.43 1.48 -7.89
C LEU A 14 6.65 0.22 -8.74
N VAL A 15 6.05 0.21 -9.93
CA VAL A 15 6.16 -0.90 -10.88
C VAL A 15 6.70 -0.40 -12.22
N SER A 16 7.34 -1.30 -12.97
CA SER A 16 7.81 -1.01 -14.33
C SER A 16 6.64 -0.72 -15.28
N GLN A 17 6.91 0.00 -16.37
CA GLN A 17 5.87 0.34 -17.37
C GLN A 17 5.30 -0.90 -18.07
N GLU A 18 6.01 -2.03 -18.03
CA GLU A 18 5.59 -3.32 -18.55
C GLU A 18 4.44 -3.94 -17.73
N PHE A 19 4.08 -3.35 -16.58
CA PHE A 19 2.87 -3.68 -15.83
C PHE A 19 1.72 -2.68 -16.07
N TYR A 20 1.91 -1.70 -16.95
CA TYR A 20 0.84 -0.80 -17.35
C TYR A 20 -0.12 -1.51 -18.31
N HIS A 21 -1.41 -1.54 -17.97
CA HIS A 21 -2.41 -2.31 -18.72
C HIS A 21 -2.54 -1.94 -20.21
N ARG A 22 -2.13 -0.73 -20.61
CA ARG A 22 -2.12 -0.31 -22.04
C ARG A 22 -0.77 -0.45 -22.72
N ASN A 23 0.25 -0.95 -22.05
CA ASN A 23 1.52 -1.26 -22.71
C ASN A 23 1.32 -2.47 -23.62
N SER A 24 1.58 -2.29 -24.92
CA SER A 24 1.45 -3.37 -25.91
C SER A 24 2.49 -4.49 -25.75
N LYS A 25 3.57 -4.20 -25.01
CA LYS A 25 4.63 -5.14 -24.63
C LYS A 25 4.57 -5.50 -23.14
N ARG A 26 3.39 -5.41 -22.53
CA ARG A 26 3.23 -5.74 -21.11
C ARG A 26 3.65 -7.19 -20.83
N ILE A 27 4.17 -7.42 -19.64
CA ILE A 27 4.49 -8.76 -19.10
C ILE A 27 3.50 -9.19 -18.01
N GLY A 28 2.54 -8.31 -17.72
CA GLY A 28 1.51 -8.45 -16.70
C GLY A 28 0.77 -7.14 -16.51
N LYS A 29 -0.07 -7.05 -15.49
CA LYS A 29 -0.80 -5.83 -15.15
C LYS A 29 -1.04 -5.72 -13.65
N VAL A 30 -1.01 -4.50 -13.13
CA VAL A 30 -1.56 -4.22 -11.79
C VAL A 30 -3.09 -4.30 -11.89
N THR A 31 -3.71 -5.21 -11.17
CA THR A 31 -5.17 -5.43 -11.16
C THR A 31 -5.87 -4.71 -10.03
N TYR A 32 -5.17 -4.49 -8.91
CA TYR A 32 -5.73 -3.87 -7.72
C TYR A 32 -4.67 -3.06 -6.97
N GLN A 33 -5.12 -1.96 -6.35
CA GLN A 33 -4.34 -1.15 -5.44
C GLN A 33 -5.20 -0.73 -4.24
N HIS A 34 -4.66 -0.82 -3.03
CA HIS A 34 -5.35 -0.38 -1.81
C HIS A 34 -4.36 0.02 -0.72
N ILE A 35 -4.85 0.74 0.30
CA ILE A 35 -4.11 1.02 1.53
C ILE A 35 -4.94 0.51 2.70
N PHE A 36 -4.47 -0.53 3.40
CA PHE A 36 -5.11 -0.95 4.65
C PHE A 36 -4.72 0.01 5.77
N ASN A 37 -5.71 0.50 6.50
CA ASN A 37 -5.56 1.59 7.48
C ASN A 37 -6.37 1.39 8.77
N ASP A 38 -6.98 0.22 8.93
CA ASP A 38 -7.78 -0.21 10.09
C ASP A 38 -6.94 -0.39 11.37
N HIS A 39 -5.64 -0.60 11.20
CA HIS A 39 -4.64 -0.73 12.25
C HIS A 39 -3.85 0.57 12.50
N LEU A 40 -4.21 1.68 11.83
CA LEU A 40 -3.54 2.96 12.02
C LEU A 40 -3.70 3.44 13.46
N PHE A 41 -2.56 3.72 14.08
CA PHE A 41 -2.50 4.22 15.44
C PHE A 41 -1.84 5.59 15.50
N ASP A 42 -2.49 6.53 16.17
CA ASP A 42 -1.93 7.86 16.43
C ASP A 42 -1.46 7.93 17.88
N TRP A 43 -0.14 7.80 18.09
CA TRP A 43 0.48 7.89 19.40
C TRP A 43 0.22 9.21 20.13
N SER A 44 -0.18 10.27 19.42
CA SER A 44 -0.51 11.57 20.05
C SER A 44 -1.90 11.62 20.70
N LEU A 45 -2.79 10.67 20.38
CA LEU A 45 -4.18 10.67 20.83
C LEU A 45 -4.53 9.52 21.78
N THR A 46 -3.63 8.55 21.97
CA THR A 46 -3.95 7.30 22.69
C THR A 46 -2.92 6.96 23.75
N ALA A 47 -3.37 6.96 25.02
CA ALA A 47 -2.55 6.70 26.20
C ALA A 47 -2.44 5.20 26.60
N ARG A 48 -2.90 4.27 25.74
CA ARG A 48 -3.00 2.85 26.08
C ARG A 48 -2.46 1.98 24.94
N GLU A 49 -1.49 1.13 25.24
CA GLU A 49 -1.07 0.04 24.36
C GLU A 49 -2.22 -0.96 24.20
N SER A 50 -2.48 -1.40 22.96
CA SER A 50 -3.46 -2.44 22.66
C SER A 50 -2.73 -3.72 22.21
N ASP A 51 -3.29 -4.89 22.54
CA ASP A 51 -2.73 -6.20 22.18
C ASP A 51 -2.83 -6.55 20.67
N ARG A 52 -3.09 -5.55 19.80
CA ARG A 52 -3.17 -5.73 18.34
C ARG A 52 -1.86 -5.34 17.67
N ILE A 53 -1.59 -5.88 16.48
CA ILE A 53 -0.53 -5.35 15.61
C ILE A 53 -0.93 -3.93 15.22
N MET A 54 -0.16 -2.93 15.66
CA MET A 54 -0.41 -1.51 15.40
C MET A 54 0.75 -0.92 14.59
N SER A 55 0.44 0.04 13.73
CA SER A 55 1.42 0.84 12.98
C SER A 55 0.86 2.24 12.79
N ASP A 56 1.73 3.25 12.75
CA ASP A 56 1.40 4.61 12.33
C ASP A 56 1.47 4.78 10.79
N HIS A 57 1.95 3.75 10.07
CA HIS A 57 1.90 3.66 8.62
C HIS A 57 0.76 2.76 8.13
N GLY A 58 0.11 3.18 7.03
CA GLY A 58 -0.84 2.33 6.34
C GLY A 58 -0.08 1.35 5.46
N ILE A 59 -0.66 0.19 5.19
CA ILE A 59 -0.01 -0.86 4.39
C ILE A 59 -0.46 -0.70 2.93
N PRO A 60 0.42 -0.23 2.02
CA PRO A 60 0.11 -0.23 0.60
C PRO A 60 0.10 -1.69 0.09
N VAL A 61 -0.92 -2.02 -0.69
CA VAL A 61 -1.09 -3.35 -1.30
C VAL A 61 -1.33 -3.18 -2.79
N ALA A 62 -0.66 -4.01 -3.57
CA ALA A 62 -0.89 -4.12 -5.00
C ALA A 62 -1.07 -5.60 -5.37
N GLU A 63 -2.02 -5.87 -6.26
CA GLU A 63 -2.18 -7.18 -6.89
C GLU A 63 -1.65 -7.09 -8.33
N ILE A 64 -0.83 -8.07 -8.72
CA ILE A 64 -0.21 -8.15 -10.04
C ILE A 64 -0.58 -9.49 -10.66
N GLU A 65 -1.21 -9.43 -11.83
CA GLU A 65 -1.48 -10.59 -12.69
C GLU A 65 -0.37 -10.67 -13.75
N LEU A 66 0.30 -11.82 -13.85
CA LEU A 66 1.33 -12.06 -14.87
C LEU A 66 0.69 -12.62 -16.14
N ASP A 67 1.11 -12.10 -17.29
CA ASP A 67 0.67 -12.65 -18.57
C ASP A 67 1.32 -14.04 -18.75
N LYS A 68 0.58 -14.97 -19.37
CA LYS A 68 1.12 -16.31 -19.67
C LYS A 68 2.14 -16.18 -20.79
N PHE A 69 3.27 -16.85 -20.62
CA PHE A 69 4.25 -17.05 -21.68
C PHE A 69 3.96 -18.41 -22.32
N ASP A 70 3.72 -18.42 -23.63
CA ASP A 70 3.62 -19.62 -24.45
C ASP A 70 5.01 -20.20 -24.78
#